data_AF-A0A1H8E8U4-F1
#
_entry.id   AF-A0A1H8E8U4-F1
#
_cell.length_a   1.000
_cell.length_b   1.000
_cell.length_c   1.000
_cell.angle_alpha   90.00
_cell.angle_beta   90.00
_cell.angle_gamma   90.00
#
_symmetry.space_group_name_H-M   'P 1'
#
loop_
_entity.id
_entity.type
_entity.pdbx_description
1 polymer ?
#
loop_
_entity_poly.entity_id
_entity_poly.type
_entity_poly.pdbx_seq_one_letter_code
_entity_poly.pdbx_strand_id
1 'polypeptide(L)'
;MSQQHIDAALFLQMMRAGAQCLNKHVETVNALNVFPVPDGDTGTNMNLTLASGVREMEKAAASSVGKLAEALSKGLLMGARGNSGVILSQLFRGFAKAVSDKDSINARQLADAFQRGVETAYKAVLKPVEGTILTVAREAADEGMKRSWTTEDPTAIMEAVLNEARRTLARTPEMLPVLKQTGVVDAGGQGLVFIYEGMLALLRGETDTEEKTSSALPDPDSLAAVAHEQNAQSLIDPAQIEHGYCTEFIIQLKTDRRQTEAFEEHQFRKEMSRFGDSLLVVADDELVKVHIHAEYPGDALNFAMKFGDLTRIKIDNMREQYEHVTEGKGPARPEQKQAEPSKEKKKYGIAAVATGEGIAEIFRSLGVDVVIEGGQTMNPSTEDIAKAIGQIYAEHIFILPNNKNIILTAEQVGEVVETPVTVLPTRNIAQGLAALLAFSNEASPETNRQKMTEAYTHVQSGEVTYAIRDSNMNGLAINKGDYLGIRDGKIEKVGRDLIQTACELLEAMVDDGADVVTIIYGQETTEEQVNQITQFIEEKYPDTEVEVHDGGQPLYYFLFSVE
;
A
#
# COMPACT_ATOMS: atom_id res chain seq x y z
N MET A 1 5.70 -39.84 12.55
CA MET A 1 6.05 -40.36 11.22
C MET A 1 6.45 -39.16 10.37
N SER A 2 7.61 -39.14 9.71
CA SER A 2 7.97 -38.04 8.82
C SER A 2 7.00 -38.04 7.63
N GLN A 3 6.28 -36.94 7.42
CA GLN A 3 5.43 -36.77 6.24
C GLN A 3 6.34 -36.74 5.01
N GLN A 4 6.13 -37.62 4.02
CA GLN A 4 6.98 -37.66 2.81
C GLN A 4 6.52 -36.68 1.71
N HIS A 5 5.32 -36.14 1.85
CA HIS A 5 4.71 -35.25 0.86
C HIS A 5 3.92 -34.14 1.55
N ILE A 6 3.88 -32.98 0.91
CA ILE A 6 2.97 -31.87 1.21
C ILE A 6 1.82 -31.94 0.23
N ASP A 7 0.62 -32.24 0.74
CA ASP A 7 -0.62 -32.16 -0.03
C ASP A 7 -1.23 -30.75 0.00
N ALA A 8 -2.33 -30.55 -0.72
CA ALA A 8 -3.00 -29.26 -0.82
C ALA A 8 -3.46 -28.71 0.55
N ALA A 9 -3.97 -29.58 1.42
CA ALA A 9 -4.46 -29.17 2.74
C ALA A 9 -3.30 -28.71 3.64
N LEU A 10 -2.21 -29.47 3.67
CA LEU A 10 -1.01 -29.10 4.41
C LEU A 10 -0.37 -27.83 3.84
N PHE A 11 -0.33 -27.67 2.51
CA PHE A 11 0.20 -26.45 1.88
C PHE A 11 -0.59 -25.21 2.28
N LEU A 12 -1.93 -25.27 2.26
CA LEU A 12 -2.77 -24.17 2.74
C LEU A 12 -2.51 -23.85 4.22
N GLN A 13 -2.40 -24.88 5.07
CA GLN A 13 -2.09 -24.69 6.49
C GLN A 13 -0.70 -24.08 6.69
N MET A 14 0.31 -24.48 5.91
CA MET A 14 1.66 -23.90 5.97
C MET A 14 1.60 -22.40 5.66
N MET A 15 0.89 -22.01 4.60
CA MET A 15 0.74 -20.60 4.23
C MET A 15 -0.02 -19.80 5.30
N ARG A 16 -1.09 -20.36 5.89
CA ARG A 16 -1.79 -19.76 7.03
C ARG A 16 -0.88 -19.55 8.24
N ALA A 17 -0.10 -20.57 8.60
CA ALA A 17 0.82 -20.50 9.73
C ALA A 17 1.92 -19.45 9.49
N GLY A 18 2.46 -19.37 8.26
CA GLY A 18 3.38 -18.32 7.86
C GLY A 18 2.77 -16.91 7.95
N ALA A 19 1.53 -16.74 7.47
CA ALA A 19 0.81 -15.47 7.55
C ALA A 19 0.51 -15.05 9.00
N GLN A 20 0.08 -15.98 9.85
CA GLN A 20 -0.14 -15.73 11.28
C GLN A 20 1.16 -15.35 11.99
N CYS A 21 2.28 -16.01 11.66
CA CYS A 21 3.57 -15.70 12.26
C CYS A 21 4.04 -14.30 11.87
N LEU A 22 3.93 -13.93 10.58
CA LEU A 22 4.25 -12.57 10.13
C LEU A 22 3.35 -11.53 10.79
N ASN A 23 2.04 -11.78 10.85
CA ASN A 23 1.07 -10.87 11.47
C ASN A 23 1.45 -10.55 12.93
N LYS A 24 1.81 -11.57 13.72
CA LYS A 24 2.27 -11.40 15.12
C LYS A 24 3.52 -10.52 15.25
N HIS A 25 4.31 -10.36 14.17
CA HIS A 25 5.58 -9.64 14.17
C HIS A 25 5.61 -8.43 13.23
N VAL A 26 4.47 -7.94 12.75
CA VAL A 26 4.40 -6.76 11.85
C VAL A 26 5.17 -5.57 12.42
N GLU A 27 4.90 -5.21 13.68
CA GLU A 27 5.58 -4.10 14.34
C GLU A 27 7.10 -4.34 14.51
N THR A 28 7.51 -5.60 14.70
CA THR A 28 8.94 -5.94 14.76
C THR A 28 9.60 -5.70 13.41
N VAL A 29 8.95 -6.08 12.31
CA VAL A 29 9.47 -5.85 10.96
C VAL A 29 9.46 -4.37 10.61
N ASN A 30 8.41 -3.63 10.96
CA ASN A 30 8.31 -2.18 10.77
C ASN A 30 9.43 -1.43 11.49
N ALA A 31 9.74 -1.82 12.72
CA ALA A 31 10.82 -1.22 13.52
C ALA A 31 12.23 -1.40 12.91
N LEU A 32 12.42 -2.40 12.05
CA LEU A 32 13.69 -2.64 11.34
C LEU A 32 13.88 -1.76 10.11
N ASN A 33 12.84 -1.09 9.59
CA ASN A 33 13.05 -0.11 8.52
C ASN A 33 14.02 0.96 9.05
N VAL A 34 15.06 1.29 8.29
CA VAL A 34 16.26 2.05 8.73
C VAL A 34 16.20 3.54 8.45
N PHE A 35 15.26 4.00 7.62
CA PHE A 35 15.09 5.42 7.36
C PHE A 35 14.40 6.08 8.58
N PRO A 36 14.90 7.21 9.12
CA PRO A 36 14.41 7.80 10.37
C PRO A 36 13.16 8.67 10.17
N VAL A 37 12.46 8.52 9.06
CA VAL A 37 11.23 9.26 8.73
C VAL A 37 10.01 8.37 9.00
N PRO A 38 8.78 8.92 9.03
CA PRO A 38 7.57 8.11 9.20
C PRO A 38 7.23 7.28 7.94
N ASP A 39 8.05 6.28 7.59
CA ASP A 39 7.87 5.38 6.43
C ASP A 39 7.99 3.88 6.80
N GLY A 40 7.91 3.54 8.09
CA GLY A 40 8.11 2.20 8.65
C GLY A 40 6.97 1.20 8.35
N ASP A 41 6.66 0.93 7.09
CA ASP A 41 5.49 0.14 6.68
C ASP A 41 5.83 -1.24 6.07
N THR A 42 7.11 -1.65 6.09
CA THR A 42 7.57 -2.87 5.41
C THR A 42 6.83 -4.13 5.91
N GLY A 43 6.67 -4.28 7.22
CA GLY A 43 5.94 -5.38 7.84
C GLY A 43 4.45 -5.34 7.49
N THR A 44 3.84 -4.16 7.55
CA THR A 44 2.44 -3.95 7.18
C THR A 44 2.18 -4.34 5.72
N ASN A 45 3.01 -3.85 4.80
CA ASN A 45 2.93 -4.14 3.36
C ASN A 45 3.09 -5.64 3.05
N MET A 46 4.06 -6.30 3.66
CA MET A 46 4.25 -7.74 3.50
C MET A 46 3.08 -8.54 4.06
N ASN A 47 2.55 -8.16 5.22
CA ASN A 47 1.42 -8.83 5.86
C ASN A 47 0.14 -8.69 5.04
N LEU A 48 -0.18 -7.49 4.57
CA LEU A 48 -1.33 -7.25 3.68
C LEU A 48 -1.21 -8.05 2.37
N THR A 49 -0.02 -8.05 1.78
CA THR A 49 0.26 -8.83 0.57
C THR A 49 0.00 -10.32 0.83
N LEU A 50 0.61 -10.88 1.87
CA LEU A 50 0.49 -12.30 2.21
C LEU A 50 -0.94 -12.71 2.59
N ALA A 51 -1.63 -11.88 3.36
CA ALA A 51 -3.03 -12.08 3.72
C ALA A 51 -3.92 -12.14 2.47
N SER A 52 -3.72 -11.25 1.48
CA SER A 52 -4.43 -11.31 0.21
C SER A 52 -4.20 -12.64 -0.52
N GLY A 53 -2.95 -13.11 -0.56
CA GLY A 53 -2.59 -14.41 -1.12
C GLY A 53 -3.29 -15.58 -0.44
N VAL A 54 -3.26 -15.64 0.89
CA VAL A 54 -3.91 -16.72 1.66
C VAL A 54 -5.42 -16.71 1.46
N ARG A 55 -6.07 -15.53 1.46
CA ARG A 55 -7.51 -15.43 1.18
C ARG A 55 -7.88 -15.98 -0.19
N GLU A 56 -7.08 -15.72 -1.23
CA GLU A 56 -7.36 -16.25 -2.58
C GLU A 56 -7.21 -17.78 -2.61
N MET A 57 -6.26 -18.36 -1.86
CA MET A 57 -6.16 -19.83 -1.70
C MET A 57 -7.41 -20.42 -1.03
N GLU A 58 -7.92 -19.77 0.01
CA GLU A 58 -9.11 -20.21 0.74
C GLU A 58 -10.36 -20.17 -0.14
N LYS A 59 -10.52 -19.11 -0.93
CA LYS A 59 -11.61 -18.98 -1.91
C LYS A 59 -11.54 -20.04 -3.01
N ALA A 60 -10.34 -20.36 -3.48
CA ALA A 60 -10.15 -21.36 -4.52
C ALA A 60 -10.56 -22.77 -4.08
N ALA A 61 -10.42 -23.09 -2.79
CA ALA A 61 -10.79 -24.36 -2.18
C ALA A 61 -10.33 -25.60 -3.00
N ALA A 62 -9.14 -25.51 -3.60
CA ALA A 62 -8.65 -26.50 -4.55
C ALA A 62 -8.00 -27.71 -3.87
N SER A 63 -8.08 -28.88 -4.52
CA SER A 63 -7.54 -30.15 -4.01
C SER A 63 -6.12 -30.48 -4.47
N SER A 64 -5.48 -29.61 -5.27
CA SER A 64 -4.10 -29.78 -5.74
C SER A 64 -3.20 -28.62 -5.29
N VAL A 65 -1.94 -28.94 -4.95
CA VAL A 65 -0.93 -27.94 -4.58
C VAL A 65 -0.72 -26.92 -5.72
N GLY A 66 -0.69 -27.37 -6.97
CA GLY A 66 -0.53 -26.49 -8.13
C GLY A 66 -1.62 -25.43 -8.23
N LYS A 67 -2.89 -25.82 -8.07
CA LYS A 67 -4.02 -24.87 -8.14
C LYS A 67 -4.05 -23.91 -6.96
N LEU A 68 -3.71 -24.38 -5.76
CA LEU A 68 -3.58 -23.50 -4.60
C LEU A 68 -2.40 -22.54 -4.74
N ALA A 69 -1.26 -22.98 -5.30
CA ALA A 69 -0.12 -22.11 -5.53
C ALA A 69 -0.40 -21.06 -6.62
N GLU A 70 -1.16 -21.42 -7.66
CA GLU A 70 -1.67 -20.45 -8.65
C GLU A 70 -2.59 -19.41 -8.00
N ALA A 71 -3.53 -19.84 -7.15
CA ALA A 71 -4.41 -18.94 -6.40
C ALA A 71 -3.60 -18.01 -5.46
N LEU A 72 -2.64 -18.57 -4.71
CA LEU A 72 -1.71 -17.80 -3.88
C LEU A 72 -0.98 -16.75 -4.71
N SER A 73 -0.37 -17.15 -5.83
CA SER A 73 0.38 -16.24 -6.71
C SER A 73 -0.50 -15.12 -7.23
N LYS A 74 -1.76 -15.40 -7.59
CA LYS A 74 -2.71 -14.40 -8.06
C LYS A 74 -3.08 -13.42 -6.94
N GLY A 75 -3.43 -13.92 -5.76
CA GLY A 75 -3.78 -13.08 -4.61
C GLY A 75 -2.62 -12.20 -4.14
N LEU A 76 -1.40 -12.75 -4.11
CA LEU A 76 -0.18 -11.98 -3.81
C LEU A 76 0.10 -10.91 -4.85
N LEU A 77 -0.12 -11.18 -6.14
CA LEU A 77 0.09 -10.21 -7.22
C LEU A 77 -0.92 -9.05 -7.13
N MET A 78 -2.20 -9.35 -6.89
CA MET A 78 -3.24 -8.33 -6.71
C MET A 78 -2.99 -7.50 -5.45
N GLY A 79 -2.67 -8.16 -4.34
CA GLY A 79 -2.48 -7.52 -3.04
C GLY A 79 -1.08 -6.95 -2.79
N ALA A 80 -0.17 -7.02 -3.77
CA ALA A 80 1.21 -6.58 -3.60
C ALA A 80 1.27 -5.08 -3.26
N ARG A 81 1.94 -4.75 -2.15
CA ARG A 81 2.18 -3.38 -1.69
C ARG A 81 3.65 -3.20 -1.33
N GLY A 82 4.20 -2.04 -1.67
CA GLY A 82 5.60 -1.72 -1.42
C GLY A 82 6.59 -2.66 -2.11
N ASN A 83 7.88 -2.34 -2.01
CA ASN A 83 8.92 -3.14 -2.63
C ASN A 83 9.00 -4.57 -2.07
N SER A 84 8.90 -4.73 -0.75
CA SER A 84 8.98 -6.06 -0.11
C SER A 84 7.78 -6.95 -0.42
N GLY A 85 6.56 -6.39 -0.51
CA GLY A 85 5.37 -7.15 -0.89
C GLY A 85 5.41 -7.59 -2.36
N VAL A 86 5.87 -6.70 -3.26
CA VAL A 86 6.11 -7.05 -4.67
C VAL A 86 7.15 -8.16 -4.79
N ILE A 87 8.29 -8.10 -4.10
CA ILE A 87 9.30 -9.17 -4.17
C ILE A 87 8.74 -10.50 -3.64
N LEU A 88 7.98 -10.45 -2.54
CA LEU A 88 7.31 -11.62 -1.98
C LEU A 88 6.34 -12.25 -3.01
N SER A 89 5.57 -11.43 -3.74
CA SER A 89 4.65 -11.93 -4.76
C SER A 89 5.40 -12.61 -5.91
N GLN A 90 6.57 -12.11 -6.30
CA GLN A 90 7.39 -12.73 -7.35
C GLN A 90 8.07 -14.03 -6.91
N LEU A 91 8.49 -14.14 -5.64
CA LEU A 91 9.00 -15.40 -5.07
C LEU A 91 7.95 -16.51 -5.17
N PHE A 92 6.72 -16.22 -4.73
CA PHE A 92 5.65 -17.22 -4.80
C PHE A 92 5.07 -17.42 -6.21
N ARG A 93 5.20 -16.44 -7.11
CA ARG A 93 4.89 -16.62 -8.53
C ARG A 93 5.83 -17.64 -9.19
N GLY A 94 7.13 -17.57 -8.90
CA GLY A 94 8.08 -18.56 -9.37
C GLY A 94 7.84 -19.93 -8.74
N PHE A 95 7.53 -19.97 -7.44
CA PHE A 95 7.13 -21.19 -6.74
C PHE A 95 5.91 -21.85 -7.41
N ALA A 96 4.85 -21.08 -7.66
CA ALA A 96 3.62 -21.56 -8.28
C ALA A 96 3.86 -22.16 -9.67
N LYS A 97 4.70 -21.51 -10.48
CA LYS A 97 5.11 -22.03 -11.80
C LYS A 97 5.83 -23.37 -11.72
N ALA A 98 6.58 -23.64 -10.65
CA ALA A 98 7.29 -24.90 -10.49
C ALA A 98 6.37 -26.07 -10.08
N VAL A 99 5.23 -25.78 -9.47
CA VAL A 99 4.31 -26.78 -8.91
C VAL A 99 2.96 -26.84 -9.62
N SER A 100 2.75 -26.09 -10.70
CA SER A 100 1.44 -25.88 -11.35
C SER A 100 0.71 -27.16 -11.76
N ASP A 101 1.46 -28.22 -12.10
CA ASP A 101 0.95 -29.52 -12.53
C ASP A 101 0.96 -30.58 -11.41
N LYS A 102 1.16 -30.19 -10.15
CA LYS A 102 1.34 -31.12 -9.01
C LYS A 102 0.13 -31.16 -8.09
N ASP A 103 -0.34 -32.37 -7.79
CA ASP A 103 -1.37 -32.60 -6.76
C ASP A 103 -0.78 -32.52 -5.34
N SER A 104 0.43 -33.03 -5.16
CA SER A 104 1.24 -32.94 -3.95
C SER A 104 2.72 -32.77 -4.33
N ILE A 105 3.54 -32.28 -3.39
CA ILE A 105 4.97 -32.07 -3.61
C ILE A 105 5.82 -32.83 -2.59
N ASN A 106 6.94 -33.41 -3.05
CA ASN A 106 7.94 -34.03 -2.18
C ASN A 106 9.05 -33.03 -1.80
N ALA A 107 10.01 -33.47 -0.98
CA ALA A 107 11.15 -32.66 -0.54
C ALA A 107 11.95 -32.02 -1.70
N ARG A 108 12.20 -32.76 -2.78
CA ARG A 108 12.94 -32.25 -3.93
C ARG A 108 12.16 -31.17 -4.69
N GLN A 109 10.88 -31.44 -4.95
CA GLN A 109 10.00 -30.50 -5.63
C GLN A 109 9.79 -29.22 -4.82
N LEU A 110 9.73 -29.32 -3.48
CA LEU A 110 9.69 -28.15 -2.60
C LEU A 110 10.96 -27.29 -2.75
N ALA A 111 12.14 -27.91 -2.74
CA ALA A 111 13.40 -27.20 -2.91
C ALA A 111 13.52 -26.55 -4.30
N ASP A 112 13.13 -27.28 -5.36
CA ASP A 112 13.10 -26.76 -6.73
C ASP A 112 12.12 -25.57 -6.87
N ALA A 113 10.99 -25.61 -6.15
CA ALA A 113 10.02 -24.51 -6.15
C ALA A 113 10.55 -23.24 -5.48
N PHE A 114 11.29 -23.35 -4.37
CA PHE A 114 11.98 -22.19 -3.77
C PHE A 114 13.02 -21.59 -4.72
N GLN A 115 13.83 -22.44 -5.37
CA GLN A 115 14.80 -22.00 -6.38
C GLN A 115 14.12 -21.24 -7.52
N ARG A 116 13.02 -21.77 -8.06
CA ARG A 116 12.29 -21.11 -9.13
C ARG A 116 11.65 -19.78 -8.69
N GLY A 117 11.25 -19.69 -7.43
CA GLY A 117 10.83 -18.46 -6.79
C GLY A 117 11.90 -17.38 -6.85
N VAL A 118 13.11 -17.71 -6.37
CA VAL A 118 14.27 -16.81 -6.38
C VAL A 118 14.60 -16.35 -7.81
N GLU A 119 14.70 -17.28 -8.77
CA GLU A 119 14.98 -16.93 -10.17
C GLU A 119 13.95 -15.96 -10.76
N THR A 120 12.68 -16.08 -10.36
CA THR A 120 11.60 -15.20 -10.82
C THR A 120 11.71 -13.82 -10.19
N ALA A 121 11.95 -13.76 -8.88
CA ALA A 121 12.10 -12.49 -8.16
C ALA A 121 13.30 -11.68 -8.65
N TYR A 122 14.46 -12.30 -8.88
CA TYR A 122 15.63 -11.60 -9.42
C TYR A 122 15.42 -11.06 -10.84
N LYS A 123 14.61 -11.73 -11.66
CA LYS A 123 14.27 -11.25 -13.01
C LYS A 123 13.27 -10.10 -13.01
N ALA A 124 12.42 -10.01 -11.98
CA ALA A 124 11.41 -8.97 -11.86
C ALA A 124 11.97 -7.64 -11.36
N VAL A 125 13.13 -7.65 -10.69
CA VAL A 125 13.77 -6.43 -10.15
C VAL A 125 14.84 -5.95 -11.12
N LEU A 126 14.69 -4.72 -11.63
CA LEU A 126 15.62 -4.12 -12.62
C LEU A 126 17.08 -4.06 -12.13
N LYS A 127 17.27 -3.75 -10.83
CA LYS A 127 18.57 -3.64 -10.17
C LYS A 127 18.52 -4.34 -8.80
N PRO A 128 18.71 -5.67 -8.75
CA PRO A 128 18.69 -6.40 -7.50
C PRO A 128 19.86 -5.96 -6.61
N VAL A 129 19.60 -5.82 -5.30
CA VAL A 129 20.58 -5.36 -4.31
C VAL A 129 20.87 -6.50 -3.33
N GLU A 130 22.14 -6.84 -3.17
CA GLU A 130 22.58 -7.84 -2.20
C GLU A 130 22.46 -7.32 -0.77
N GLY A 131 22.22 -8.22 0.19
CA GLY A 131 21.93 -7.88 1.59
C GLY A 131 20.45 -7.53 1.84
N THR A 132 19.57 -7.82 0.89
CA THR A 132 18.11 -7.65 1.02
C THR A 132 17.39 -9.01 1.12
N ILE A 133 16.06 -8.99 1.22
CA ILE A 133 15.18 -10.17 1.09
C ILE A 133 15.56 -11.10 -0.06
N LEU A 134 16.08 -10.56 -1.18
CA LEU A 134 16.54 -11.36 -2.33
C LEU A 134 17.73 -12.25 -1.99
N THR A 135 18.69 -11.75 -1.20
CA THR A 135 19.85 -12.53 -0.77
C THR A 135 19.44 -13.60 0.23
N VAL A 136 18.59 -13.24 1.20
CA VAL A 136 18.04 -14.18 2.20
C VAL A 136 17.30 -15.32 1.50
N ALA A 137 16.42 -15.01 0.54
CA ALA A 137 15.69 -16.02 -0.21
C ALA A 137 16.61 -16.91 -1.06
N ARG A 138 17.61 -16.33 -1.74
CA ARG A 138 18.56 -17.06 -2.59
C ARG A 138 19.38 -18.06 -1.78
N GLU A 139 20.09 -17.59 -0.75
CA GLU A 139 20.97 -18.47 0.03
C GLU A 139 20.13 -19.57 0.73
N ALA A 140 18.94 -19.24 1.22
CA ALA A 140 18.01 -20.22 1.78
C ALA A 140 17.55 -21.29 0.78
N ALA A 141 17.18 -20.88 -0.45
CA ALA A 141 16.80 -21.81 -1.51
C ALA A 141 17.97 -22.70 -1.96
N ASP A 142 19.19 -22.15 -2.03
CA ASP A 142 20.41 -22.91 -2.32
C ASP A 142 20.65 -24.00 -1.27
N GLU A 143 20.48 -23.69 0.01
CA GLU A 143 20.67 -24.66 1.09
C GLU A 143 19.56 -25.72 1.12
N GLY A 144 18.29 -25.34 0.89
CA GLY A 144 17.20 -26.29 0.71
C GLY A 144 17.47 -27.26 -0.46
N MET A 145 17.99 -26.74 -1.57
CA MET A 145 18.36 -27.54 -2.73
C MET A 145 19.50 -28.52 -2.43
N LYS A 146 20.55 -28.09 -1.72
CA LYS A 146 21.61 -29.00 -1.26
C LYS A 146 21.06 -30.10 -0.35
N ARG A 147 20.18 -29.74 0.59
CA ARG A 147 19.59 -30.68 1.55
C ARG A 147 18.75 -31.75 0.84
N SER A 148 18.04 -31.38 -0.22
CA SER A 148 17.17 -32.28 -1.00
C SER A 148 17.88 -33.48 -1.64
N TRP A 149 19.20 -33.46 -1.78
CA TRP A 149 19.98 -34.61 -2.26
C TRP A 149 20.18 -35.70 -1.20
N THR A 150 19.86 -35.40 0.07
CA THR A 150 20.18 -36.27 1.22
C THR A 150 18.98 -36.64 2.07
N THR A 151 17.79 -36.12 1.74
CA THR A 151 16.55 -36.39 2.48
C THR A 151 15.34 -36.34 1.56
N GLU A 152 14.34 -37.18 1.87
CA GLU A 152 13.02 -37.16 1.24
C GLU A 152 11.96 -36.45 2.11
N ASP A 153 12.35 -36.00 3.31
CA ASP A 153 11.48 -35.32 4.28
C ASP A 153 11.38 -33.80 3.98
N PRO A 154 10.20 -33.28 3.58
CA PRO A 154 9.99 -31.85 3.37
C PRO A 154 10.22 -31.00 4.62
N THR A 155 9.99 -31.54 5.82
CA THR A 155 10.29 -30.84 7.08
C THR A 155 11.79 -30.55 7.19
N ALA A 156 12.63 -31.54 6.87
CA ALA A 156 14.08 -31.36 6.86
C ALA A 156 14.57 -30.35 5.80
N ILE A 157 13.82 -30.15 4.70
CA ILE A 157 14.10 -29.08 3.72
C ILE A 157 13.77 -27.72 4.33
N MET A 158 12.58 -27.56 4.92
CA MET A 158 12.18 -26.30 5.56
C MET A 158 13.11 -25.92 6.71
N GLU A 159 13.62 -26.89 7.47
CA GLU A 159 14.64 -26.65 8.50
C GLU A 159 15.92 -26.07 7.91
N ALA A 160 16.41 -26.64 6.80
CA ALA A 160 17.61 -26.15 6.14
C ALA A 160 17.42 -24.74 5.56
N VAL A 161 16.28 -24.51 4.91
CA VAL A 161 15.88 -23.20 4.36
C VAL A 161 15.83 -22.15 5.47
N LEU A 162 15.12 -22.41 6.57
CA LEU A 162 15.00 -21.46 7.67
C LEU A 162 16.35 -21.18 8.36
N ASN A 163 17.16 -22.21 8.61
CA ASN A 163 18.44 -22.05 9.27
C ASN A 163 19.44 -21.25 8.42
N GLU A 164 19.44 -21.43 7.10
CA GLU A 164 20.24 -20.58 6.22
C GLU A 164 19.66 -19.17 6.13
N ALA A 165 18.34 -19.01 5.97
CA ALA A 165 17.70 -17.70 5.94
C ALA A 165 18.06 -16.85 7.17
N ARG A 166 18.03 -17.43 8.38
CA ARG A 166 18.46 -16.76 9.62
C ARG A 166 19.95 -16.38 9.61
N ARG A 167 20.83 -17.27 9.12
CA ARG A 167 22.27 -17.00 9.01
C ARG A 167 22.58 -15.90 8.00
N THR A 168 21.94 -15.92 6.84
CA THR A 168 22.08 -14.89 5.82
C THR A 168 21.52 -13.56 6.31
N LEU A 169 20.35 -13.56 6.96
CA LEU A 169 19.76 -12.36 7.56
C LEU A 169 20.71 -11.70 8.57
N ALA A 170 21.32 -12.47 9.45
CA ALA A 170 22.30 -11.96 10.41
C ALA A 170 23.54 -11.33 9.74
N ARG A 171 23.84 -11.72 8.49
CA ARG A 171 24.96 -11.19 7.69
C ARG A 171 24.56 -10.01 6.80
N THR A 172 23.28 -9.65 6.67
CA THR A 172 22.88 -8.50 5.84
C THR A 172 23.53 -7.17 6.25
N PRO A 173 23.81 -6.87 7.54
CA PRO A 173 24.56 -5.68 7.93
C PRO A 173 26.01 -5.67 7.41
N GLU A 174 26.59 -6.82 7.09
CA GLU A 174 27.92 -6.89 6.48
C GLU A 174 27.89 -6.60 4.98
N MET A 175 26.73 -6.75 4.35
CA MET A 175 26.52 -6.61 2.90
C MET A 175 26.06 -5.20 2.52
N LEU A 176 25.28 -4.54 3.39
CA LEU A 176 24.72 -3.21 3.15
C LEU A 176 25.21 -2.19 4.19
N PRO A 177 25.93 -1.12 3.76
CA PRO A 177 26.42 -0.09 4.67
C PRO A 177 25.32 0.57 5.51
N VAL A 178 24.14 0.79 4.95
CA VAL A 178 23.01 1.43 5.65
C VAL A 178 22.49 0.60 6.81
N LEU A 179 22.45 -0.72 6.65
CA LEU A 179 22.08 -1.67 7.71
C LEU A 179 23.16 -1.73 8.79
N LYS A 180 24.44 -1.69 8.38
CA LYS A 180 25.58 -1.66 9.31
C LYS A 180 25.57 -0.44 10.21
N GLN A 181 25.27 0.73 9.65
CA GLN A 181 25.27 2.01 10.36
C GLN A 181 24.18 2.07 11.43
N THR A 182 23.03 1.47 11.14
CA THR A 182 21.85 1.45 12.02
C THR A 182 21.82 0.25 12.95
N GLY A 183 22.68 -0.75 12.72
CA GLY A 183 22.81 -1.93 13.59
C GLY A 183 21.63 -2.90 13.50
N VAL A 184 20.85 -2.83 12.42
CA VAL A 184 19.68 -3.71 12.20
C VAL A 184 19.86 -4.56 10.96
N VAL A 185 19.10 -5.64 10.88
CA VAL A 185 19.05 -6.55 9.71
C VAL A 185 18.05 -6.04 8.66
N ASP A 186 17.98 -6.71 7.50
CA ASP A 186 17.03 -6.34 6.45
C ASP A 186 15.59 -6.64 6.88
N ALA A 187 14.71 -5.63 6.84
CA ALA A 187 13.32 -5.76 7.27
C ALA A 187 12.55 -6.78 6.41
N GLY A 188 12.71 -6.75 5.08
CA GLY A 188 12.06 -7.71 4.18
C GLY A 188 12.52 -9.15 4.41
N GLY A 189 13.83 -9.34 4.61
CA GLY A 189 14.44 -10.61 4.97
C GLY A 189 13.94 -11.15 6.31
N GLN A 190 13.79 -10.30 7.32
CA GLN A 190 13.20 -10.68 8.61
C GLN A 190 11.72 -11.10 8.44
N GLY A 191 10.95 -10.36 7.65
CA GLY A 191 9.57 -10.73 7.32
C GLY A 191 9.49 -12.11 6.67
N LEU A 192 10.39 -12.41 5.72
CA LEU A 192 10.48 -13.73 5.08
C LEU A 192 10.86 -14.84 6.07
N VAL A 193 11.78 -14.56 7.00
CA VAL A 193 12.15 -15.50 8.06
C VAL A 193 10.94 -15.84 8.94
N PHE A 194 10.13 -14.86 9.37
CA PHE A 194 8.92 -15.13 10.15
C PHE A 194 7.91 -16.01 9.37
N ILE A 195 7.77 -15.79 8.07
CA ILE A 195 6.93 -16.66 7.23
C ILE A 195 7.45 -18.11 7.28
N TYR A 196 8.75 -18.33 7.09
CA TYR A 196 9.35 -19.67 7.15
C TYR A 196 9.27 -20.31 8.54
N GLU A 197 9.38 -19.52 9.61
CA GLU A 197 9.18 -19.97 10.99
C GLU A 197 7.79 -20.52 11.22
N GLY A 198 6.75 -19.79 10.79
CA GLY A 198 5.37 -20.24 10.88
C GLY A 198 5.13 -21.53 10.09
N MET A 199 5.64 -21.61 8.86
CA MET A 199 5.54 -22.83 8.04
C MET A 199 6.20 -24.04 8.71
N LEU A 200 7.41 -23.88 9.26
CA LEU A 200 8.14 -24.98 9.88
C LEU A 200 7.53 -25.41 11.22
N ALA A 201 7.07 -24.47 12.04
CA ALA A 201 6.41 -24.77 13.31
C ALA A 201 5.21 -25.70 13.11
N LEU A 202 4.42 -25.46 12.05
CA LEU A 202 3.33 -26.35 11.66
C LEU A 202 3.83 -27.76 11.30
N LEU A 203 4.87 -27.86 10.47
CA LEU A 203 5.43 -29.15 10.04
C LEU A 203 6.01 -29.97 11.20
N ARG A 204 6.46 -29.30 12.27
CA ARG A 204 6.92 -29.95 13.51
C ARG A 204 5.80 -30.28 14.48
N GLY A 205 4.56 -29.82 14.22
CA GLY A 205 3.44 -29.94 15.15
C GLY A 205 3.59 -29.06 16.39
N GLU A 206 4.37 -27.98 16.30
CA GLU A 206 4.64 -27.00 17.37
C GLU A 206 3.61 -25.85 17.37
N THR A 207 2.65 -25.86 16.45
CA THR A 207 1.53 -24.92 16.44
C THR A 207 0.49 -25.33 17.48
N ASP A 208 0.10 -24.41 18.36
CA ASP A 208 -0.97 -24.64 19.34
C ASP A 208 -2.25 -25.07 18.63
N THR A 209 -2.55 -26.36 18.71
CA THR A 209 -3.79 -26.98 18.19
C THR A 209 -5.07 -26.55 18.93
N GLU A 210 -4.97 -25.60 19.87
CA GLU A 210 -6.08 -25.06 20.65
C GLU A 210 -6.73 -23.80 20.04
N GLU A 211 -6.10 -23.12 19.06
CA GLU A 211 -6.80 -22.12 18.23
C GLU A 211 -7.58 -22.80 17.08
N LYS A 212 -8.41 -23.79 17.43
CA LYS A 212 -9.47 -24.23 16.53
C LYS A 212 -10.58 -23.17 16.60
N THR A 213 -10.86 -22.54 15.46
CA THR A 213 -12.11 -21.81 15.11
C THR A 213 -12.31 -20.33 15.44
N SER A 214 -11.31 -19.45 15.56
CA SER A 214 -11.64 -18.00 15.63
C SER A 214 -10.61 -16.92 15.26
N SER A 215 -9.35 -17.19 14.91
CA SER A 215 -8.50 -16.11 14.38
C SER A 215 -8.62 -16.04 12.85
N ALA A 216 -9.71 -15.46 12.33
CA ALA A 216 -9.70 -15.01 10.95
C ALA A 216 -8.46 -14.12 10.76
N LEU A 217 -7.66 -14.36 9.72
CA LEU A 217 -6.66 -13.37 9.32
C LEU A 217 -7.40 -12.04 9.16
N PRO A 218 -6.92 -10.96 9.80
CA PRO A 218 -7.62 -9.68 9.75
C PRO A 218 -7.84 -9.30 8.29
N ASP A 219 -9.05 -8.84 7.97
CA ASP A 219 -9.41 -8.44 6.61
C ASP A 219 -8.45 -7.34 6.13
N PRO A 220 -7.72 -7.51 5.02
CA PRO A 220 -6.96 -6.43 4.39
C PRO A 220 -7.72 -5.12 4.25
N ASP A 221 -9.04 -5.16 4.03
CA ASP A 221 -9.87 -3.94 4.00
C ASP A 221 -10.06 -3.36 5.41
N SER A 222 -10.14 -4.20 6.45
CA SER A 222 -10.19 -3.74 7.85
C SER A 222 -8.84 -3.26 8.37
N LEU A 223 -7.71 -3.86 7.97
CA LEU A 223 -6.36 -3.37 8.30
C LEU A 223 -6.02 -2.07 7.56
N ALA A 224 -6.44 -1.96 6.30
CA ALA A 224 -6.42 -0.68 5.60
C ALA A 224 -7.32 0.34 6.31
N ALA A 225 -8.48 -0.09 6.85
CA ALA A 225 -9.36 0.73 7.67
C ALA A 225 -8.75 1.14 9.03
N VAL A 226 -7.99 0.28 9.72
CA VAL A 226 -7.31 0.62 10.99
C VAL A 226 -6.17 1.62 10.74
N ALA A 227 -5.52 1.57 9.58
CA ALA A 227 -4.63 2.64 9.12
C ALA A 227 -5.40 3.92 8.73
N HIS A 228 -6.64 3.78 8.26
CA HIS A 228 -7.58 4.87 7.93
C HIS A 228 -8.21 5.53 9.15
N GLU A 229 -8.31 4.87 10.31
CA GLU A 229 -8.97 5.41 11.52
C GLU A 229 -8.25 6.64 12.12
N GLN A 230 -7.07 7.01 11.59
CA GLN A 230 -6.40 8.25 11.95
C GLN A 230 -6.53 9.40 10.94
N ASN A 231 -7.04 9.20 9.72
CA ASN A 231 -7.22 10.29 8.75
C ASN A 231 -8.28 9.98 7.69
N ALA A 232 -9.16 10.96 7.49
CA ALA A 232 -10.11 11.15 6.38
C ALA A 232 -11.40 10.32 6.37
N GLN A 233 -12.48 10.98 6.82
CA GLN A 233 -13.79 10.94 6.16
C GLN A 233 -13.74 11.77 4.87
N SER A 234 -14.61 11.44 3.90
CA SER A 234 -14.86 12.07 2.56
C SER A 234 -14.20 11.28 1.41
N LEU A 235 -14.86 10.94 0.29
CA LEU A 235 -15.66 11.81 -0.60
C LEU A 235 -16.77 11.02 -1.33
N ILE A 236 -18.01 11.52 -1.29
CA ILE A 236 -19.10 11.20 -2.23
C ILE A 236 -19.62 12.52 -2.81
N ASP A 237 -19.91 12.54 -4.11
CA ASP A 237 -20.49 13.66 -4.88
C ASP A 237 -21.94 13.98 -4.43
N PRO A 238 -22.26 15.21 -3.96
CA PRO A 238 -23.60 15.57 -3.48
C PRO A 238 -24.72 15.41 -4.51
N ALA A 239 -24.40 15.45 -5.81
CA ALA A 239 -25.39 15.27 -6.87
C ALA A 239 -25.86 13.80 -7.01
N GLN A 240 -25.23 12.86 -6.30
CA GLN A 240 -25.48 11.42 -6.34
C GLN A 240 -26.02 10.84 -5.03
N ILE A 241 -26.23 11.65 -3.99
CA ILE A 241 -26.69 11.17 -2.66
C ILE A 241 -28.22 11.02 -2.66
N GLU A 242 -28.72 9.87 -3.11
CA GLU A 242 -30.15 9.51 -3.03
C GLU A 242 -30.61 9.33 -1.57
N HIS A 243 -29.71 8.88 -0.69
CA HIS A 243 -29.97 8.66 0.73
C HIS A 243 -29.04 9.50 1.62
N GLY A 244 -29.59 10.53 2.27
CA GLY A 244 -28.84 11.61 2.91
C GLY A 244 -28.10 11.28 4.21
N TYR A 245 -28.34 10.13 4.83
CA TYR A 245 -27.71 9.77 6.10
C TYR A 245 -26.90 8.48 5.99
N CYS A 246 -25.64 8.54 6.41
CA CYS A 246 -24.83 7.36 6.66
C CYS A 246 -25.19 6.81 8.04
N THR A 247 -25.74 5.60 8.07
CA THR A 247 -26.23 4.97 9.31
C THR A 247 -25.40 3.72 9.60
N GLU A 248 -24.66 3.75 10.70
CA GLU A 248 -23.87 2.62 11.19
C GLU A 248 -24.41 2.17 12.55
N PHE A 249 -24.52 0.87 12.75
CA PHE A 249 -24.89 0.30 14.04
C PHE A 249 -24.46 -1.17 14.16
N ILE A 250 -24.37 -1.64 15.40
CA ILE A 250 -24.12 -3.06 15.71
C ILE A 250 -25.35 -3.64 16.41
N ILE A 251 -25.82 -4.78 15.91
CA ILE A 251 -26.88 -5.59 16.54
C ILE A 251 -26.21 -6.65 17.40
N GLN A 252 -26.58 -6.73 18.67
CA GLN A 252 -26.21 -7.83 19.55
C GLN A 252 -27.31 -8.89 19.55
N LEU A 253 -27.06 -10.04 18.89
CA LEU A 253 -28.08 -11.05 18.59
C LEU A 253 -28.59 -11.80 19.84
N LYS A 254 -27.76 -11.88 20.88
CA LYS A 254 -28.10 -12.54 22.16
C LYS A 254 -28.49 -11.48 23.20
N THR A 255 -29.79 -11.33 23.45
CA THR A 255 -30.31 -10.48 24.54
C THR A 255 -31.36 -11.22 25.37
N ASP A 256 -31.22 -11.17 26.70
CA ASP A 256 -32.16 -11.79 27.65
C ASP A 256 -33.34 -10.87 28.00
N ARG A 257 -33.36 -9.66 27.44
CA ARG A 257 -34.27 -8.58 27.86
C ARG A 257 -35.63 -8.64 27.14
N ARG A 258 -35.70 -9.26 25.96
CA ARG A 258 -36.92 -9.42 25.15
C ARG A 258 -36.75 -10.52 24.11
N GLN A 259 -37.86 -11.04 23.60
CA GLN A 259 -37.85 -12.02 22.52
C GLN A 259 -37.43 -11.36 21.19
N THR A 260 -36.46 -11.95 20.50
CA THR A 260 -35.94 -11.52 19.19
C THR A 260 -36.19 -12.58 18.13
N GLU A 261 -36.21 -12.16 16.86
CA GLU A 261 -36.28 -13.04 15.70
C GLU A 261 -34.93 -13.72 15.45
N ALA A 262 -34.96 -14.92 14.86
CA ALA A 262 -33.73 -15.62 14.48
C ALA A 262 -33.05 -14.86 13.33
N PHE A 263 -31.77 -14.55 13.50
CA PHE A 263 -30.99 -13.88 12.47
C PHE A 263 -30.56 -14.86 11.39
N GLU A 264 -30.90 -14.55 10.14
CA GLU A 264 -30.42 -15.24 8.95
C GLU A 264 -29.92 -14.17 7.98
N GLU A 265 -28.63 -14.22 7.65
CA GLU A 265 -27.94 -13.11 7.00
C GLU A 265 -28.51 -12.81 5.61
N HIS A 266 -28.86 -13.84 4.82
CA HIS A 266 -29.35 -13.63 3.47
C HIS A 266 -30.73 -12.95 3.45
N GLN A 267 -31.64 -13.40 4.31
CA GLN A 267 -32.95 -12.77 4.51
C GLN A 267 -32.81 -11.35 5.08
N PHE A 268 -31.94 -11.17 6.07
CA PHE A 268 -31.69 -9.87 6.68
C PHE A 268 -31.17 -8.85 5.65
N ARG A 269 -30.17 -9.21 4.85
CA ARG A 269 -29.64 -8.32 3.78
C ARG A 269 -30.73 -7.93 2.78
N LYS A 270 -31.55 -8.89 2.36
CA LYS A 270 -32.62 -8.69 1.38
C LYS A 270 -33.73 -7.77 1.89
N GLU A 271 -34.04 -7.81 3.18
CA GLU A 271 -35.04 -6.93 3.78
C GLU A 271 -34.45 -5.57 4.14
N MET A 272 -33.20 -5.54 4.64
CA MET A 272 -32.48 -4.32 4.99
C MET A 272 -32.18 -3.43 3.78
N SER A 273 -31.94 -4.02 2.60
CA SER A 273 -31.66 -3.29 1.36
C SER A 273 -32.85 -2.48 0.83
N ARG A 274 -34.02 -2.56 1.48
CA ARG A 274 -35.20 -1.75 1.14
C ARG A 274 -35.17 -0.38 1.81
N PHE A 275 -34.35 -0.20 2.83
CA PHE A 275 -34.27 1.04 3.61
C PHE A 275 -33.21 2.02 3.08
N GLY A 276 -32.39 1.60 2.11
CA GLY A 276 -31.26 2.38 1.64
C GLY A 276 -30.37 1.65 0.64
N ASP A 277 -29.34 2.34 0.17
CA ASP A 277 -28.30 1.81 -0.71
C ASP A 277 -27.00 1.50 0.07
N SER A 278 -26.00 0.98 -0.65
CA SER A 278 -24.65 0.76 -0.10
C SER A 278 -24.64 -0.10 1.17
N LEU A 279 -25.55 -1.08 1.24
CA LEU A 279 -25.71 -1.95 2.39
C LEU A 279 -24.51 -2.89 2.55
N LEU A 280 -23.74 -2.68 3.61
CA LEU A 280 -22.75 -3.60 4.12
C LEU A 280 -23.30 -4.24 5.40
N VAL A 281 -23.34 -5.57 5.42
CA VAL A 281 -23.63 -6.36 6.62
C VAL A 281 -22.42 -7.24 6.87
N VAL A 282 -21.93 -7.26 8.10
CA VAL A 282 -20.90 -8.19 8.56
C VAL A 282 -21.46 -8.87 9.80
N ALA A 283 -21.70 -10.17 9.70
CA ALA A 283 -22.32 -10.96 10.77
C ALA A 283 -21.36 -12.02 11.30
N ASP A 284 -21.37 -12.23 12.61
CA ASP A 284 -20.85 -13.40 13.29
C ASP A 284 -21.93 -14.02 14.21
N ASP A 285 -21.55 -15.00 15.03
CA ASP A 285 -22.49 -15.72 15.91
C ASP A 285 -23.08 -14.87 17.06
N GLU A 286 -22.55 -13.67 17.33
CA GLU A 286 -22.93 -12.82 18.47
C GLU A 286 -23.34 -11.41 18.06
N LEU A 287 -22.74 -10.86 17.01
CA LEU A 287 -22.85 -9.47 16.57
C LEU A 287 -23.09 -9.37 15.07
N VAL A 288 -23.82 -8.32 14.67
CA VAL A 288 -24.02 -7.95 13.27
C VAL A 288 -23.72 -6.47 13.12
N LYS A 289 -22.64 -6.13 12.42
CA LYS A 289 -22.33 -4.75 12.04
C LYS A 289 -23.03 -4.40 10.73
N VAL A 290 -23.73 -3.28 10.71
CA VAL A 290 -24.46 -2.78 9.55
C VAL A 290 -24.00 -1.37 9.22
N HIS A 291 -23.69 -1.13 7.95
CA HIS A 291 -23.53 0.19 7.34
C HIS A 291 -24.53 0.30 6.20
N ILE A 292 -25.35 1.34 6.20
CA ILE A 292 -26.33 1.61 5.15
C ILE A 292 -26.49 3.11 4.95
N HIS A 293 -26.60 3.55 3.69
CA HIS A 293 -27.02 4.91 3.40
C HIS A 293 -28.54 4.93 3.29
N ALA A 294 -29.21 5.57 4.24
CA ALA A 294 -30.67 5.60 4.33
C ALA A 294 -31.17 7.06 4.37
N GLU A 295 -32.31 7.35 3.72
CA GLU A 295 -32.96 8.66 3.89
C GLU A 295 -33.69 8.76 5.23
N TYR A 296 -34.18 7.61 5.74
CA TYR A 296 -34.86 7.48 7.02
C TYR A 296 -34.14 6.45 7.91
N PRO A 297 -33.04 6.82 8.58
CA PRO A 297 -32.26 5.92 9.46
C PRO A 297 -33.11 5.16 10.49
N GLY A 298 -34.17 5.80 10.99
CA GLY A 298 -35.09 5.20 11.97
C GLY A 298 -35.73 3.89 11.49
N ASP A 299 -36.01 3.74 10.19
CA ASP A 299 -36.64 2.54 9.66
C ASP A 299 -35.68 1.34 9.66
N ALA A 300 -34.42 1.58 9.27
CA ALA A 300 -33.36 0.58 9.33
C ALA A 300 -33.07 0.15 10.78
N LEU A 301 -33.02 1.11 11.71
CA LEU A 301 -32.82 0.83 13.14
C LEU A 301 -33.98 0.04 13.75
N ASN A 302 -35.23 0.44 13.47
CA ASN A 302 -36.41 -0.26 13.96
C ASN A 302 -36.50 -1.70 13.43
N PHE A 303 -36.11 -1.91 12.16
CA PHE A 303 -36.02 -3.24 11.58
C PHE A 303 -34.92 -4.08 12.25
N ALA A 304 -33.72 -3.51 12.42
CA ALA A 304 -32.59 -4.17 13.06
C ALA A 304 -32.88 -4.60 14.51
N MET A 305 -33.66 -3.80 15.24
CA MET A 305 -34.09 -4.14 16.59
C MET A 305 -34.92 -5.43 16.67
N LYS A 306 -35.45 -5.99 15.58
CA LYS A 306 -36.15 -7.28 15.66
C LYS A 306 -35.22 -8.44 16.03
N PHE A 307 -33.93 -8.34 15.72
CA PHE A 307 -32.95 -9.42 15.83
C PHE A 307 -32.05 -9.31 17.07
N GLY A 308 -31.98 -8.15 17.70
CA GLY A 308 -31.09 -7.92 18.85
C GLY A 308 -31.14 -6.49 19.39
N ASP A 309 -30.32 -6.22 20.40
CA ASP A 309 -30.17 -4.87 20.95
C ASP A 309 -29.13 -4.07 20.14
N LEU A 310 -29.41 -2.79 19.90
CA LEU A 310 -28.52 -1.93 19.13
C LEU A 310 -27.46 -1.29 20.04
N THR A 311 -26.22 -1.33 19.58
CA THR A 311 -25.08 -0.66 20.21
C THR A 311 -24.28 0.11 19.16
N ARG A 312 -23.52 1.12 19.61
CA ARG A 312 -22.64 1.92 18.75
C ARG A 312 -23.36 2.49 17.51
N ILE A 313 -24.52 3.10 17.73
CA ILE A 313 -25.28 3.76 16.68
C ILE A 313 -24.59 5.08 16.33
N LYS A 314 -24.27 5.26 15.05
CA LYS A 314 -23.77 6.50 14.47
C LYS A 314 -24.66 6.85 13.28
N ILE A 315 -25.12 8.10 13.24
CA ILE A 315 -25.93 8.63 12.15
C ILE A 315 -25.31 9.96 11.76
N ASP A 316 -24.73 10.00 10.58
CA ASP A 316 -24.11 11.21 10.05
C ASP A 316 -24.95 11.75 8.91
N ASN A 317 -25.33 13.03 8.98
CA ASN A 317 -25.98 13.73 7.88
C ASN A 317 -24.91 14.08 6.83
N MET A 318 -24.89 13.33 5.73
CA MET A 318 -23.92 13.54 4.66
C MET A 318 -24.15 14.86 3.90
N ARG A 319 -25.33 15.49 4.05
CA ARG A 319 -25.66 16.79 3.45
C ARG A 319 -25.16 17.97 4.31
N GLU A 320 -25.28 17.89 5.64
CA GLU A 320 -24.78 18.94 6.56
C GLU A 320 -23.25 19.01 6.62
N GLN A 321 -22.56 17.89 6.46
CA GLN A 321 -21.10 17.86 6.35
C GLN A 321 -20.58 18.63 5.11
N TYR A 322 -21.45 18.89 4.13
CA TYR A 322 -21.16 19.67 2.93
C TYR A 322 -21.68 21.11 2.96
N GLU A 323 -22.72 21.45 3.74
CA GLU A 323 -23.26 22.82 3.79
C GLU A 323 -22.23 23.85 4.31
N HIS A 324 -21.25 23.42 5.13
CA HIS A 324 -20.12 24.25 5.55
C HIS A 324 -19.06 24.51 4.45
N VAL A 325 -19.16 23.86 3.29
CA VAL A 325 -18.24 23.99 2.14
C VAL A 325 -18.85 24.81 0.99
N THR A 326 -20.16 25.07 1.01
CA THR A 326 -20.90 25.64 -0.14
C THR A 326 -21.52 27.03 0.07
N GLU A 327 -20.93 27.92 0.86
CA GLU A 327 -21.27 29.36 0.81
C GLU A 327 -20.52 30.06 -0.34
N GLY A 328 -20.82 29.71 -1.60
CA GLY A 328 -20.06 30.32 -2.69
C GLY A 328 -20.38 29.94 -4.13
N LYS A 329 -21.64 29.63 -4.50
CA LYS A 329 -22.15 29.74 -5.88
C LYS A 329 -23.67 29.45 -5.92
N GLY A 330 -24.45 30.40 -6.45
CA GLY A 330 -25.91 30.34 -6.51
C GLY A 330 -26.46 29.30 -7.51
N PRO A 331 -27.76 28.97 -7.43
CA PRO A 331 -28.32 27.80 -8.12
C PRO A 331 -28.63 28.08 -9.60
N ALA A 332 -28.09 27.23 -10.47
CA ALA A 332 -28.56 27.10 -11.85
C ALA A 332 -29.75 26.13 -11.93
N ARG A 333 -30.73 26.45 -12.77
CA ARG A 333 -31.99 25.73 -12.95
C ARG A 333 -31.80 24.32 -13.53
N PRO A 334 -32.73 23.38 -13.27
CA PRO A 334 -32.60 21.98 -13.67
C PRO A 334 -32.88 21.81 -15.16
N GLU A 335 -31.88 21.40 -15.94
CA GLU A 335 -32.08 20.89 -17.28
C GLU A 335 -32.29 19.36 -17.26
N GLN A 336 -33.20 18.93 -18.12
CA GLN A 336 -33.70 17.56 -18.25
C GLN A 336 -32.57 16.59 -18.63
N LYS A 337 -32.56 15.40 -18.00
CA LYS A 337 -31.70 14.25 -18.34
C LYS A 337 -31.71 13.98 -19.85
N GLN A 338 -30.72 14.51 -20.56
CA GLN A 338 -30.30 13.99 -21.85
C GLN A 338 -29.38 12.79 -21.58
N ALA A 339 -29.59 11.71 -22.31
CA ALA A 339 -28.70 10.56 -22.31
C ALA A 339 -27.26 11.04 -22.53
N GLU A 340 -26.33 10.60 -21.66
CA GLU A 340 -24.93 10.94 -21.81
C GLU A 340 -24.45 10.56 -23.21
N PRO A 341 -23.81 11.47 -23.96
CA PRO A 341 -23.14 11.09 -25.19
C PRO A 341 -22.07 10.05 -24.84
N SER A 342 -21.93 9.02 -25.68
CA SER A 342 -20.83 8.05 -25.55
C SER A 342 -19.52 8.82 -25.45
N LYS A 343 -18.87 8.81 -24.28
CA LYS A 343 -17.55 9.44 -24.11
C LYS A 343 -16.63 8.89 -25.20
N GLU A 344 -16.10 9.76 -26.07
CA GLU A 344 -15.09 9.33 -27.03
C GLU A 344 -13.87 8.80 -26.28
N LYS A 345 -13.29 7.69 -26.77
CA LYS A 345 -12.12 7.08 -26.14
C LYS A 345 -10.94 8.03 -26.29
N LYS A 346 -10.36 8.46 -25.17
CA LYS A 346 -9.18 9.33 -25.20
C LYS A 346 -7.99 8.58 -25.78
N LYS A 347 -7.12 9.28 -26.49
CA LYS A 347 -5.83 8.71 -26.93
C LYS A 347 -4.97 8.32 -25.72
N TYR A 348 -4.91 9.20 -24.73
CA TYR A 348 -4.14 9.00 -23.50
C TYR A 348 -4.98 9.23 -22.26
N GLY A 349 -4.70 8.42 -21.25
CA GLY A 349 -5.14 8.58 -19.88
C GLY A 349 -3.93 8.73 -18.97
N ILE A 350 -4.08 9.46 -17.87
CA ILE A 350 -2.99 9.66 -16.91
C ILE A 350 -3.51 9.39 -15.49
N ALA A 351 -2.80 8.55 -14.76
CA ALA A 351 -2.99 8.34 -13.35
C ALA A 351 -1.74 8.79 -12.58
N ALA A 352 -1.93 9.49 -11.48
CA ALA A 352 -0.86 9.88 -10.57
C ALA A 352 -1.16 9.36 -9.17
N VAL A 353 -0.13 9.05 -8.40
CA VAL A 353 -0.27 8.74 -6.98
C VAL A 353 0.20 9.94 -6.18
N ALA A 354 -0.58 10.36 -5.20
CA ALA A 354 -0.27 11.50 -4.36
C ALA A 354 -0.96 11.39 -3.00
N THR A 355 -0.45 12.12 -2.01
CA THR A 355 -1.11 12.31 -0.71
C THR A 355 -1.28 13.80 -0.45
N GLY A 356 -2.48 14.22 -0.04
CA GLY A 356 -2.84 15.63 0.18
C GLY A 356 -3.76 16.15 -0.92
N GLU A 357 -4.86 16.79 -0.53
CA GLU A 357 -5.89 17.24 -1.47
C GLU A 357 -5.36 18.34 -2.40
N GLY A 358 -4.54 19.25 -1.88
CA GLY A 358 -3.94 20.31 -2.69
C GLY A 358 -3.02 19.76 -3.80
N ILE A 359 -2.17 18.77 -3.48
CA ILE A 359 -1.36 18.09 -4.51
C ILE A 359 -2.27 17.36 -5.52
N ALA A 360 -3.35 16.72 -5.07
CA ALA A 360 -4.29 16.06 -5.95
C ALA A 360 -4.98 17.05 -6.90
N GLU A 361 -5.37 18.23 -6.42
CA GLU A 361 -5.92 19.32 -7.23
C GLU A 361 -4.91 19.83 -8.27
N ILE A 362 -3.64 20.01 -7.90
CA ILE A 362 -2.58 20.39 -8.85
C ILE A 362 -2.49 19.35 -9.97
N PHE A 363 -2.41 18.05 -9.64
CA PHE A 363 -2.36 16.99 -10.64
C PHE A 363 -3.60 17.00 -11.56
N ARG A 364 -4.81 17.13 -10.99
CA ARG A 364 -6.06 17.21 -11.77
C ARG A 364 -6.06 18.44 -12.70
N SER A 365 -5.53 19.58 -12.23
CA SER A 365 -5.43 20.81 -13.04
C SER A 365 -4.48 20.66 -14.24
N LEU A 366 -3.45 19.81 -14.11
CA LEU A 366 -2.50 19.44 -15.17
C LEU A 366 -3.01 18.32 -16.09
N GLY A 367 -4.27 17.91 -15.94
CA GLY A 367 -4.91 16.93 -16.84
C GLY A 367 -4.75 15.47 -16.42
N VAL A 368 -4.36 15.19 -15.17
CA VAL A 368 -4.43 13.83 -14.61
C VAL A 368 -5.90 13.40 -14.46
N ASP A 369 -6.26 12.24 -15.01
CA ASP A 369 -7.63 11.71 -14.98
C ASP A 369 -8.00 11.15 -13.61
N VAL A 370 -7.06 10.47 -12.95
CA VAL A 370 -7.26 9.85 -11.64
C VAL A 370 -6.04 10.09 -10.76
N VAL A 371 -6.29 10.64 -9.57
CA VAL A 371 -5.28 10.71 -8.51
C VAL A 371 -5.61 9.62 -7.50
N ILE A 372 -4.70 8.67 -7.37
CA ILE A 372 -4.78 7.57 -6.42
C ILE A 372 -4.16 8.06 -5.12
N GLU A 373 -4.88 7.88 -4.02
CA GLU A 373 -4.32 8.18 -2.71
C GLU A 373 -3.18 7.20 -2.42
N GLY A 374 -2.00 7.74 -2.13
CA GLY A 374 -0.86 6.94 -1.77
C GLY A 374 0.40 7.75 -1.44
N GLY A 375 1.19 7.25 -0.49
CA GLY A 375 2.31 7.98 0.10
C GLY A 375 3.30 7.07 0.83
N GLN A 376 4.06 7.62 1.77
CA GLN A 376 5.12 6.85 2.47
C GLN A 376 4.60 5.71 3.35
N THR A 377 3.41 5.85 3.94
CA THR A 377 2.82 4.87 4.88
C THR A 377 1.63 4.11 4.31
N MET A 378 1.07 4.58 3.19
CA MET A 378 -0.13 4.05 2.56
C MET A 378 0.16 3.78 1.08
N ASN A 379 0.92 2.74 0.82
CA ASN A 379 1.21 2.33 -0.55
C ASN A 379 -0.02 1.58 -1.14
N PRO A 380 -0.60 2.05 -2.26
CA PRO A 380 -1.72 1.37 -2.90
C PRO A 380 -1.26 -0.02 -3.39
N SER A 381 -2.17 -0.99 -3.41
CA SER A 381 -1.89 -2.29 -4.00
C SER A 381 -1.97 -2.27 -5.51
N THR A 382 -1.43 -3.32 -6.16
CA THR A 382 -1.60 -3.52 -7.60
C THR A 382 -3.08 -3.50 -8.00
N GLU A 383 -3.95 -4.10 -7.17
CA GLU A 383 -5.40 -4.09 -7.39
C GLU A 383 -6.01 -2.69 -7.25
N ASP A 384 -5.57 -1.90 -6.28
CA ASP A 384 -6.06 -0.52 -6.09
C ASP A 384 -5.71 0.35 -7.31
N ILE A 385 -4.47 0.26 -7.80
CA ILE A 385 -4.04 0.99 -9.00
C ILE A 385 -4.80 0.48 -10.23
N ALA A 386 -4.94 -0.85 -10.40
CA ALA A 386 -5.66 -1.44 -11.53
C ALA A 386 -7.14 -1.00 -11.57
N LYS A 387 -7.82 -0.98 -10.41
CA LYS A 387 -9.20 -0.50 -10.26
C LYS A 387 -9.30 0.97 -10.63
N ALA A 388 -8.38 1.79 -10.13
CA ALA A 388 -8.36 3.23 -10.40
C ALA A 388 -8.19 3.53 -11.89
N ILE A 389 -7.21 2.91 -12.56
CA ILE A 389 -7.00 3.15 -13.99
C ILE A 389 -8.08 2.53 -14.88
N GLY A 390 -8.78 1.49 -14.40
CA GLY A 390 -9.91 0.88 -15.10
C GLY A 390 -11.09 1.83 -15.31
N GLN A 391 -11.14 2.94 -14.57
CA GLN A 391 -12.13 4.01 -14.73
C GLN A 391 -11.80 4.96 -15.89
N ILE A 392 -10.56 4.91 -16.40
CA ILE A 392 -10.08 5.80 -17.45
C ILE A 392 -10.39 5.21 -18.83
N TYR A 393 -11.26 5.88 -19.58
CA TYR A 393 -11.60 5.47 -20.94
C TYR A 393 -10.57 5.97 -21.97
N ALA A 394 -9.39 5.35 -21.99
CA ALA A 394 -8.27 5.71 -22.86
C ALA A 394 -7.65 4.53 -23.62
N GLU A 395 -6.97 4.79 -24.74
CA GLU A 395 -6.24 3.78 -25.52
C GLU A 395 -4.92 3.36 -24.86
N HIS A 396 -4.26 4.27 -24.16
CA HIS A 396 -2.99 4.02 -23.46
C HIS A 396 -2.95 4.86 -22.19
N ILE A 397 -2.49 4.29 -21.07
CA ILE A 397 -2.48 4.94 -19.76
C ILE A 397 -1.05 5.17 -19.27
N PHE A 398 -0.74 6.38 -18.84
CA PHE A 398 0.48 6.71 -18.12
C PHE A 398 0.24 6.63 -16.61
N ILE A 399 1.18 6.06 -15.87
CA ILE A 399 1.15 6.02 -14.41
C ILE A 399 2.38 6.74 -13.87
N LEU A 400 2.15 7.71 -12.98
CA LEU A 400 3.15 8.49 -12.25
C LEU A 400 3.11 8.06 -10.77
N PRO A 401 4.00 7.14 -10.32
CA PRO A 401 3.98 6.61 -8.97
C PRO A 401 4.32 7.67 -7.90
N ASN A 402 5.14 8.66 -8.26
CA ASN A 402 5.58 9.77 -7.40
C ASN A 402 6.09 9.36 -6.00
N ASN A 403 6.46 8.10 -5.84
CA ASN A 403 6.99 7.51 -4.63
C ASN A 403 7.78 6.26 -5.02
N LYS A 404 9.04 6.21 -4.58
CA LYS A 404 9.97 5.09 -4.84
C LYS A 404 9.41 3.71 -4.44
N ASN A 405 8.54 3.65 -3.42
CA ASN A 405 7.96 2.41 -2.91
C ASN A 405 6.76 1.91 -3.73
N ILE A 406 6.23 2.74 -4.64
CA ILE A 406 5.05 2.43 -5.47
C ILE A 406 5.47 2.04 -6.89
N ILE A 407 6.68 2.38 -7.33
CA ILE A 407 7.18 2.10 -8.69
C ILE A 407 7.01 0.61 -9.05
N LEU A 408 7.49 -0.29 -8.19
CA LEU A 408 7.40 -1.73 -8.45
C LEU A 408 5.94 -2.22 -8.49
N THR A 409 5.07 -1.67 -7.64
CA THR A 409 3.64 -2.00 -7.65
C THR A 409 2.97 -1.51 -8.93
N ALA A 410 3.25 -0.28 -9.36
CA ALA A 410 2.75 0.28 -10.61
C ALA A 410 3.23 -0.51 -11.83
N GLU A 411 4.47 -0.99 -11.85
CA GLU A 411 5.02 -1.82 -12.94
C GLU A 411 4.27 -3.15 -13.08
N GLN A 412 3.76 -3.72 -11.97
CA GLN A 412 2.95 -4.94 -12.00
C GLN A 412 1.57 -4.75 -12.63
N VAL A 413 1.04 -3.52 -12.63
CA VAL A 413 -0.31 -3.23 -13.13
C VAL A 413 -0.46 -3.64 -14.59
N GLY A 414 0.58 -3.43 -15.41
CA GLY A 414 0.58 -3.82 -16.83
C GLY A 414 0.43 -5.32 -17.07
N GLU A 415 0.66 -6.18 -16.08
CA GLU A 415 0.44 -7.63 -16.20
C GLU A 415 -1.02 -8.04 -15.93
N VAL A 416 -1.83 -7.14 -15.36
CA VAL A 416 -3.15 -7.47 -14.80
C VAL A 416 -4.29 -6.68 -15.43
N VAL A 417 -3.97 -5.71 -16.29
CA VAL A 417 -4.94 -4.94 -17.08
C VAL A 417 -4.75 -5.19 -18.57
N GLU A 418 -5.84 -5.06 -19.34
CA GLU A 418 -5.81 -5.21 -20.81
C GLU A 418 -5.33 -3.93 -21.52
N THR A 419 -5.60 -2.76 -20.93
CA THR A 419 -5.19 -1.47 -21.50
C THR A 419 -3.67 -1.32 -21.44
N PRO A 420 -2.99 -0.96 -22.54
CA PRO A 420 -1.57 -0.65 -22.51
C PRO A 420 -1.22 0.41 -21.46
N VAL A 421 -0.26 0.08 -20.60
CA VAL A 421 0.23 0.96 -19.52
C VAL A 421 1.69 1.35 -19.76
N THR A 422 2.02 2.60 -19.47
CA THR A 422 3.40 3.08 -19.33
C THR A 422 3.60 3.68 -17.96
N VAL A 423 4.36 2.99 -17.13
CA VAL A 423 4.85 3.54 -15.87
C VAL A 423 6.05 4.44 -16.15
N LEU A 424 5.97 5.68 -15.67
CA LEU A 424 7.07 6.63 -15.59
C LEU A 424 7.60 6.57 -14.16
N PRO A 425 8.83 6.10 -13.90
CA PRO A 425 9.30 5.78 -12.55
C PRO A 425 9.68 7.03 -11.72
N THR A 426 8.75 7.97 -11.58
CA THR A 426 8.87 9.17 -10.74
C THR A 426 8.90 8.78 -9.26
N ARG A 427 9.78 9.42 -8.49
CA ARG A 427 10.10 9.04 -7.11
C ARG A 427 9.51 9.96 -6.05
N ASN A 428 9.05 11.13 -6.46
CA ASN A 428 8.45 12.17 -5.62
C ASN A 428 7.47 13.02 -6.45
N ILE A 429 6.75 13.92 -5.77
CA ILE A 429 5.74 14.79 -6.38
C ILE A 429 6.34 15.73 -7.43
N ALA A 430 7.49 16.35 -7.13
CA ALA A 430 8.17 17.28 -8.05
C ALA A 430 8.49 16.63 -9.41
N GLN A 431 9.03 15.41 -9.39
CA GLN A 431 9.26 14.63 -10.60
C GLN A 431 7.96 14.32 -11.36
N GLY A 432 6.87 14.06 -10.66
CA GLY A 432 5.54 13.87 -11.26
C GLY A 432 5.05 15.09 -12.02
N LEU A 433 5.17 16.28 -11.41
CA LEU A 433 4.78 17.55 -12.02
C LEU A 433 5.63 17.88 -13.25
N ALA A 434 6.95 17.78 -13.14
CA ALA A 434 7.88 18.00 -14.25
C ALA A 434 7.62 17.05 -15.43
N ALA A 435 7.31 15.78 -15.14
CA ALA A 435 6.93 14.81 -16.16
C ALA A 435 5.68 15.27 -16.92
N LEU A 436 4.66 15.78 -16.23
CA LEU A 436 3.41 16.23 -16.84
C LEU A 436 3.58 17.46 -17.72
N LEU A 437 4.41 18.42 -17.31
CA LEU A 437 4.69 19.62 -18.11
C LEU A 437 5.33 19.28 -19.47
N ALA A 438 6.04 18.15 -19.56
CA ALA A 438 6.63 17.65 -20.79
C ALA A 438 5.72 16.72 -21.62
N PHE A 439 4.51 16.42 -21.15
CA PHE A 439 3.55 15.56 -21.85
C PHE A 439 2.98 16.24 -23.11
N SER A 440 2.82 15.48 -24.20
CA SER A 440 2.16 15.95 -25.42
C SER A 440 1.14 14.94 -25.92
N ASN A 441 -0.08 15.42 -26.18
CA ASN A 441 -1.17 14.58 -26.67
C ASN A 441 -0.93 14.10 -28.12
N GLU A 442 -0.10 14.83 -28.87
CA GLU A 442 0.25 14.58 -30.27
C GLU A 442 1.35 13.53 -30.42
N ALA A 443 2.24 13.43 -29.43
CA ALA A 443 3.36 12.50 -29.42
C ALA A 443 2.90 11.03 -29.33
N SER A 444 3.81 10.10 -29.65
CA SER A 444 3.61 8.66 -29.43
C SER A 444 3.86 8.29 -27.97
N PRO A 445 3.41 7.11 -27.48
CA PRO A 445 3.68 6.70 -26.10
C PRO A 445 5.17 6.68 -25.75
N GLU A 446 6.00 6.20 -26.68
CA GLU A 446 7.45 6.09 -26.47
C GLU A 446 8.14 7.46 -26.49
N THR A 447 7.69 8.37 -27.37
CA THR A 447 8.18 9.75 -27.40
C THR A 447 7.78 10.51 -26.14
N ASN A 448 6.55 10.33 -25.64
CA ASN A 448 6.15 10.87 -24.35
C ASN A 448 6.99 10.28 -23.23
N ARG A 449 7.20 8.96 -23.19
CA ARG A 449 8.08 8.32 -22.21
C ARG A 449 9.44 8.99 -22.17
N GLN A 450 10.10 9.15 -23.33
CA GLN A 450 11.42 9.76 -23.41
C GLN A 450 11.42 11.21 -22.92
N LYS A 451 10.51 12.06 -23.43
CA LYS A 451 10.45 13.49 -23.07
C LYS A 451 10.13 13.71 -21.60
N MET A 452 9.14 12.99 -21.08
CA MET A 452 8.73 13.09 -19.68
C MET A 452 9.86 12.60 -18.77
N THR A 453 10.55 11.51 -19.13
CA THR A 453 11.75 11.04 -18.42
C THR A 453 12.88 12.06 -18.44
N GLU A 454 13.16 12.68 -19.58
CA GLU A 454 14.18 13.72 -19.66
C GLU A 454 13.82 14.89 -18.72
N ALA A 455 12.58 15.36 -18.73
CA ALA A 455 12.13 16.46 -17.87
C ALA A 455 12.33 16.18 -16.39
N TYR A 456 11.77 15.08 -15.86
CA TYR A 456 11.83 14.83 -14.42
C TYR A 456 13.23 14.43 -13.93
N THR A 457 14.16 14.06 -14.81
CA THR A 457 15.53 13.70 -14.43
C THR A 457 16.38 14.92 -14.07
N HIS A 458 16.01 16.10 -14.56
CA HIS A 458 16.74 17.36 -14.31
C HIS A 458 16.23 18.10 -13.08
N VAL A 459 15.05 17.75 -12.56
CA VAL A 459 14.45 18.41 -11.38
C VAL A 459 15.12 17.93 -10.10
N GLN A 460 15.56 18.89 -9.29
CA GLN A 460 16.02 18.61 -7.94
C GLN A 460 14.84 18.61 -6.96
N SER A 461 14.79 17.60 -6.09
CA SER A 461 13.72 17.45 -5.13
C SER A 461 14.20 17.65 -3.70
N GLY A 462 13.45 18.43 -2.94
CA GLY A 462 13.68 18.68 -1.51
C GLY A 462 12.46 18.26 -0.70
N GLU A 463 12.67 17.70 0.48
CA GLU A 463 11.61 17.34 1.42
C GLU A 463 12.02 17.75 2.84
N VAL A 464 11.08 18.30 3.61
CA VAL A 464 11.29 18.62 5.03
C VAL A 464 10.28 17.85 5.88
N THR A 465 10.78 17.01 6.77
CA THR A 465 9.98 16.20 7.70
C THR A 465 10.66 16.12 9.07
N TYR A 466 10.19 15.26 9.96
CA TYR A 466 10.72 15.09 11.31
C TYR A 466 11.21 13.66 11.55
N ALA A 467 12.16 13.52 12.47
CA ALA A 467 12.72 12.25 12.87
C ALA A 467 11.82 11.54 13.89
N ILE A 468 11.45 10.29 13.63
CA ILE A 468 10.62 9.50 14.56
C ILE A 468 11.42 8.75 15.64
N ARG A 469 12.75 8.69 15.48
CA ARG A 469 13.68 8.01 16.39
C ARG A 469 15.10 8.56 16.25
N ASP A 470 15.95 8.20 17.19
CA ASP A 470 17.38 8.47 17.14
C ASP A 470 18.05 7.60 16.06
N SER A 471 18.99 8.17 15.31
CA SER A 471 19.75 7.45 14.27
C SER A 471 21.06 8.15 13.95
N ASN A 472 21.92 7.48 13.19
CA ASN A 472 23.07 8.09 12.54
C ASN A 472 23.07 7.71 11.06
N MET A 473 22.91 8.70 10.19
CA MET A 473 22.90 8.51 8.74
C MET A 473 23.79 9.54 8.08
N ASN A 474 24.59 9.12 7.09
CA ASN A 474 25.52 9.99 6.35
C ASN A 474 26.49 10.79 7.26
N GLY A 475 26.78 10.29 8.47
CA GLY A 475 27.62 10.98 9.45
C GLY A 475 26.90 12.07 10.26
N LEU A 476 25.59 12.25 10.06
CA LEU A 476 24.75 13.17 10.81
C LEU A 476 24.09 12.41 11.97
N ALA A 477 24.26 12.94 13.19
CA ALA A 477 23.53 12.47 14.36
C ALA A 477 22.11 13.04 14.33
N ILE A 478 21.12 12.15 14.36
CA ILE A 478 19.70 12.48 14.31
C ILE A 478 19.09 12.07 15.64
N ASN A 479 18.39 12.98 16.31
CA ASN A 479 17.60 12.66 17.49
C ASN A 479 16.12 12.66 17.12
N LYS A 480 15.33 11.88 17.83
CA LYS A 480 13.88 11.91 17.73
C LYS A 480 13.36 13.34 17.91
N GLY A 481 12.54 13.79 16.95
CA GLY A 481 11.97 15.13 16.92
C GLY A 481 12.81 16.18 16.20
N ASP A 482 14.05 15.86 15.78
CA ASP A 482 14.81 16.75 14.90
C ASP A 482 14.10 16.86 13.53
N TYR A 483 14.13 18.03 12.92
CA TYR A 483 13.70 18.26 11.54
C TYR A 483 14.80 17.81 10.58
N LEU A 484 14.37 17.18 9.50
CA LEU A 484 15.23 16.56 8.49
C LEU A 484 15.00 17.27 7.16
N GLY A 485 16.07 17.81 6.58
CA GLY A 485 16.09 18.27 5.20
C GLY A 485 16.66 17.18 4.30
N ILE A 486 15.87 16.73 3.35
CA ILE A 486 16.17 15.60 2.47
C ILE A 486 16.26 16.11 1.04
N ARG A 487 17.41 15.92 0.39
CA ARG A 487 17.61 16.22 -1.03
C ARG A 487 17.73 14.92 -1.81
N ASP A 488 16.89 14.74 -2.82
CA ASP A 488 16.86 13.55 -3.67
C ASP A 488 16.91 12.21 -2.89
N GLY A 489 16.16 12.16 -1.79
CA GLY A 489 16.05 11.00 -0.90
C GLY A 489 17.23 10.79 0.06
N LYS A 490 18.18 11.73 0.15
CA LYS A 490 19.30 11.69 1.11
C LYS A 490 19.13 12.79 2.15
N ILE A 491 19.26 12.41 3.42
CA ILE A 491 19.30 13.39 4.51
C ILE A 491 20.57 14.21 4.37
N GLU A 492 20.39 15.52 4.19
CA GLU A 492 21.44 16.51 3.99
C GLU A 492 21.51 17.50 5.14
N LYS A 493 20.36 17.85 5.73
CA LYS A 493 20.26 18.77 6.87
C LYS A 493 19.53 18.13 8.04
N VAL A 494 19.96 18.46 9.25
CA VAL A 494 19.32 18.06 10.51
C VAL A 494 19.31 19.27 11.42
N GLY A 495 18.15 19.66 11.92
CA GLY A 495 18.00 20.83 12.77
C GLY A 495 16.88 20.67 13.79
N ARG A 496 16.77 21.63 14.71
CA ARG A 496 15.72 21.67 15.74
C ARG A 496 14.64 22.70 15.46
N ASP A 497 14.88 23.54 14.46
CA ASP A 497 13.96 24.57 14.01
C ASP A 497 13.55 24.26 12.57
N LEU A 498 12.24 24.22 12.33
CA LEU A 498 11.67 23.83 11.04
C LEU A 498 12.12 24.78 9.92
N ILE A 499 12.02 26.09 10.17
CA ILE A 499 12.26 27.13 9.18
C ILE A 499 13.73 27.22 8.86
N GLN A 500 14.58 27.20 9.88
CA GLN A 500 16.02 27.17 9.69
C GLN A 500 16.44 25.95 8.86
N THR A 501 15.92 24.76 9.18
CA THR A 501 16.25 23.52 8.45
C THR A 501 15.79 23.59 7.00
N ALA A 502 14.60 24.14 6.74
CA ALA A 502 14.07 24.33 5.40
C ALA A 502 14.91 25.33 4.58
N CYS A 503 15.27 26.48 5.15
CA CYS A 503 16.10 27.49 4.49
C CYS A 503 17.52 26.96 4.20
N GLU A 504 18.12 26.20 5.13
CA GLU A 504 19.44 25.58 4.93
C GLU A 504 19.40 24.50 3.82
N LEU A 505 18.29 23.78 3.69
CA LEU A 505 18.08 22.83 2.59
C LEU A 505 17.95 23.56 1.26
N LEU A 506 17.10 24.59 1.20
CA LEU A 506 16.89 25.40 -0.02
C LEU A 506 18.17 26.09 -0.48
N GLU A 507 18.96 26.65 0.43
CA GLU A 507 20.28 27.20 0.10
C GLU A 507 21.15 26.15 -0.60
N ALA A 508 21.25 24.93 -0.04
CA ALA A 508 22.04 23.87 -0.65
C ALA A 508 21.51 23.42 -2.03
N MET A 509 20.20 23.56 -2.28
CA MET A 509 19.59 23.21 -3.56
C MET A 509 19.75 24.31 -4.62
N VAL A 510 19.63 25.58 -4.23
CA VAL A 510 19.65 26.74 -5.13
C VAL A 510 21.06 27.27 -5.40
N ASP A 511 22.05 26.88 -4.60
CA ASP A 511 23.45 27.36 -4.74
C ASP A 511 24.08 27.09 -6.11
N ASP A 512 23.59 26.10 -6.87
CA ASP A 512 24.04 25.80 -8.25
C ASP A 512 23.30 26.62 -9.34
N GLY A 513 22.41 27.53 -8.93
CA GLY A 513 21.49 28.29 -9.78
C GLY A 513 20.10 27.63 -9.86
N ALA A 514 19.05 28.45 -9.81
CA ALA A 514 17.66 28.03 -10.00
C ALA A 514 16.86 29.12 -10.72
N ASP A 515 16.14 28.74 -11.76
CA ASP A 515 15.21 29.63 -12.46
C ASP A 515 13.89 29.71 -11.67
N VAL A 516 13.39 28.56 -11.21
CA VAL A 516 12.12 28.44 -10.48
C VAL A 516 12.29 27.57 -9.24
N VAL A 517 11.71 28.01 -8.13
CA VAL A 517 11.55 27.22 -6.91
C VAL A 517 10.06 27.07 -6.59
N THR A 518 9.56 25.84 -6.63
CA THR A 518 8.20 25.52 -6.21
C THR A 518 8.21 25.03 -4.76
N ILE A 519 7.40 25.65 -3.91
CA ILE A 519 7.17 25.30 -2.50
C ILE A 519 5.77 24.72 -2.36
N ILE A 520 5.67 23.47 -1.94
CA ILE A 520 4.39 22.81 -1.63
C ILE A 520 4.36 22.52 -0.12
N TYR A 521 3.48 23.18 0.63
CA TYR A 521 3.43 23.04 2.09
C TYR A 521 2.34 22.07 2.58
N GLY A 522 2.61 21.41 3.70
CA GLY A 522 1.74 20.38 4.28
C GLY A 522 0.77 20.92 5.33
N GLN A 523 -0.19 20.08 5.75
CA GLN A 523 -1.31 20.46 6.63
C GLN A 523 -0.89 20.99 8.02
N GLU A 524 0.30 20.64 8.49
CA GLU A 524 0.83 21.11 9.79
C GLU A 524 1.65 22.41 9.68
N THR A 525 1.67 23.04 8.51
CA THR A 525 2.45 24.25 8.23
C THR A 525 1.55 25.48 8.21
N THR A 526 1.98 26.57 8.85
CA THR A 526 1.22 27.83 8.87
C THR A 526 1.62 28.77 7.74
N GLU A 527 0.72 29.67 7.34
CA GLU A 527 1.01 30.71 6.33
C GLU A 527 2.21 31.60 6.74
N GLU A 528 2.37 31.89 8.04
CA GLU A 528 3.51 32.65 8.56
C GLU A 528 4.84 31.95 8.26
N GLN A 529 4.88 30.62 8.46
CA GLN A 529 6.06 29.79 8.19
C GLN A 529 6.38 29.74 6.69
N VAL A 530 5.35 29.63 5.85
CA VAL A 530 5.50 29.66 4.39
C VAL A 530 6.06 31.02 3.96
N ASN A 531 5.49 32.12 4.43
CA ASN A 531 5.94 33.48 4.11
C ASN A 531 7.40 33.72 4.51
N GLN A 532 7.85 33.18 5.65
CA GLN A 532 9.25 33.27 6.08
C GLN A 532 10.22 32.61 5.09
N ILE A 533 9.84 31.45 4.55
CA ILE A 533 10.66 30.72 3.57
C ILE A 533 10.64 31.42 2.22
N THR A 534 9.46 31.85 1.75
CA THR A 534 9.32 32.61 0.49
C THR A 534 10.17 33.87 0.52
N GLN A 535 10.06 34.67 1.59
CA GLN A 535 10.84 35.90 1.76
C GLN A 535 12.35 35.62 1.81
N PHE A 536 12.76 34.52 2.44
CA PHE A 536 14.18 34.12 2.46
C PHE A 536 14.73 33.88 1.05
N ILE A 537 13.99 33.20 0.17
CA ILE A 537 14.43 32.97 -1.21
C ILE A 537 14.43 34.29 -1.99
N GLU A 538 13.35 35.07 -1.94
CA GLU A 538 13.22 36.33 -2.68
C GLU A 538 14.31 37.35 -2.31
N GLU A 539 14.72 37.41 -1.04
CA GLU A 539 15.78 38.31 -0.58
C GLU A 539 17.18 37.84 -0.98
N LYS A 540 17.42 36.53 -0.96
CA LYS A 540 18.76 35.96 -1.18
C LYS A 540 19.05 35.65 -2.66
N TYR A 541 18.02 35.28 -3.41
CA TYR A 541 18.07 34.88 -4.82
C TYR A 541 17.02 35.68 -5.62
N PRO A 542 17.23 36.99 -5.84
CA PRO A 542 16.22 37.88 -6.43
C PRO A 542 15.91 37.60 -7.90
N ASP A 543 16.72 36.78 -8.58
CA ASP A 543 16.53 36.37 -9.96
C ASP A 543 15.73 35.05 -10.09
N THR A 544 15.39 34.40 -8.96
CA THR A 544 14.65 33.14 -8.91
C THR A 544 13.16 33.40 -8.69
N GLU A 545 12.30 32.78 -9.51
CA GLU A 545 10.85 32.83 -9.35
C GLU A 545 10.39 31.84 -8.28
N VAL A 546 9.52 32.27 -7.35
CA VAL A 546 9.00 31.41 -6.28
C VAL A 546 7.51 31.15 -6.48
N GLU A 547 7.15 29.88 -6.65
CA GLU A 547 5.76 29.42 -6.72
C GLU A 547 5.39 28.72 -5.41
N VAL A 548 4.21 29.04 -4.86
CA VAL A 548 3.76 28.48 -3.58
C VAL A 548 2.40 27.82 -3.76
N HIS A 549 2.28 26.58 -3.28
CA HIS A 549 1.04 25.83 -3.29
C HIS A 549 0.74 25.20 -1.93
N ASP A 550 -0.54 25.22 -1.56
CA ASP A 550 -1.06 24.35 -0.50
C ASP A 550 -1.10 22.93 -1.03
N GLY A 551 -0.33 22.03 -0.42
CA GLY A 551 -0.34 20.63 -0.80
C GLY A 551 -1.21 19.75 0.10
N GLY A 552 -1.42 20.17 1.35
CA GLY A 552 -2.20 19.42 2.34
C GLY A 552 -1.64 18.04 2.69
N GLN A 553 -0.38 17.74 2.38
CA GLN A 553 0.20 16.44 2.72
C GLN A 553 0.43 16.31 4.25
N PRO A 554 0.29 15.10 4.84
CA PRO A 554 0.26 14.94 6.29
C PRO A 554 1.62 14.85 6.98
N LEU A 555 2.63 14.26 6.35
CA LEU A 555 3.90 13.90 7.01
C LEU A 555 5.07 14.84 6.72
N TYR A 556 4.94 15.64 5.66
CA TYR A 556 6.01 16.52 5.17
C TYR A 556 5.55 17.97 5.26
N TYR A 557 6.30 18.77 6.01
CA TYR A 557 6.03 20.20 6.16
C TYR A 557 6.21 20.93 4.83
N PHE A 558 7.28 20.59 4.11
CA PHE A 558 7.57 21.19 2.81
C PHE A 558 8.04 20.13 1.81
N LEU A 559 7.57 20.25 0.58
CA LEU A 559 8.17 19.64 -0.61
C LEU A 559 8.67 20.78 -1.50
N PHE A 560 9.90 20.66 -1.97
CA PHE A 560 10.55 21.63 -2.84
C PHE A 560 10.84 21.01 -4.22
N SER A 561 10.57 21.77 -5.27
CA SER A 561 11.09 21.54 -6.62
C SER A 561 12.04 22.69 -6.95
N VAL A 562 13.23 22.37 -7.45
CA VAL A 562 14.20 23.37 -7.93
C VAL A 562 14.61 22.99 -9.34
N GLU A 563 14.40 23.92 -10.27
CA GLU A 563 14.59 23.75 -11.73
C GLU A 563 15.63 24.70 -12.30
#